data_AF-A0A9P7KJ74-F1
#
_entry.id   AF-A0A9P7KJ74-F1
#
_cell.length_a   1.000
_cell.length_b   1.000
_cell.length_c   1.000
_cell.angle_alpha   90.00
_cell.angle_beta   90.00
_cell.angle_gamma   90.00
#
_symmetry.space_group_name_H-M   'P 1'
#
loop_
_entity.id
_entity.type
_entity.pdbx_description
1 polymer ?
#
loop_
_entity_poly.entity_id
_entity_poly.type
_entity_poly.pdbx_seq_one_letter_code
_entity_poly.pdbx_strand_id
1 'polypeptide(L)'
;MVFNLSIGLTHNALWLLYSLPISVIRRFPSMPKTYRPSYIRKATVFVALTTAATALELFDFPPWGRIIDAHSLWHLATAPIALFWYDFLVEDALEGSWREQKA
;
A
#
# COMPACT_ATOMS: atom_id res chain seq x y z
N MET A 1 17.34 -11.56 -4.96
CA MET A 1 17.07 -10.12 -4.77
C MET A 1 16.30 -9.48 -5.94
N VAL A 2 16.88 -9.41 -7.15
CA VAL A 2 16.27 -8.66 -8.29
C VAL A 2 14.83 -9.06 -8.59
N PHE A 3 14.51 -10.35 -8.64
CA PHE A 3 13.15 -10.84 -8.90
C PHE A 3 12.11 -10.30 -7.89
N ASN A 4 12.38 -10.45 -6.59
CA ASN A 4 11.48 -9.96 -5.53
C ASN A 4 11.33 -8.43 -5.59
N LEU A 5 12.43 -7.72 -5.87
CA LEU A 5 12.41 -6.27 -6.02
C LEU A 5 11.55 -5.85 -7.23
N SER A 6 11.68 -6.53 -8.37
CA SER A 6 10.85 -6.27 -9.54
C SER A 6 9.37 -6.47 -9.24
N ILE A 7 9.00 -7.59 -8.60
CA ILE A 7 7.61 -7.86 -8.20
C ILE A 7 7.10 -6.77 -7.24
N GLY A 8 7.88 -6.41 -6.22
CA GLY A 8 7.51 -5.39 -5.24
C GLY A 8 7.32 -4.00 -5.87
N LEU A 9 8.22 -3.59 -6.77
CA LEU A 9 8.10 -2.33 -7.48
C LEU A 9 6.87 -2.30 -8.42
N THR A 10 6.60 -3.39 -9.14
CA THR A 10 5.39 -3.50 -9.96
C THR A 10 4.13 -3.45 -9.09
N HIS A 11 4.11 -4.15 -7.96
CA HIS A 11 3.00 -4.11 -7.01
C HIS A 11 2.74 -2.68 -6.50
N ASN A 12 3.79 -1.97 -6.09
CA ASN A 12 3.69 -0.59 -5.61
C ASN A 12 3.24 0.37 -6.71
N ALA A 13 3.72 0.20 -7.95
CA ALA A 13 3.28 0.99 -9.09
C ALA A 13 1.77 0.81 -9.37
N LEU A 14 1.26 -0.42 -9.29
CA LEU A 14 -0.17 -0.68 -9.45
C LEU A 14 -1.01 0.01 -8.36
N TRP A 15 -0.55 -0.01 -7.11
CA TRP A 15 -1.23 0.71 -6.03
C TRP A 15 -1.16 2.23 -6.16
N LEU A 16 -0.07 2.78 -6.67
CA LEU A 16 0.00 4.21 -6.98
C LEU A 16 -0.94 4.58 -8.13
N LEU A 17 -0.99 3.77 -9.19
CA LEU A 17 -1.94 3.96 -10.28
C LEU A 17 -3.39 3.86 -9.77
N TYR A 18 -3.66 2.96 -8.82
CA TYR A 18 -4.92 2.94 -8.09
C TYR A 18 -5.10 4.25 -7.29
N SER A 19 -4.12 4.79 -6.58
CA SER A 19 -4.37 6.02 -5.82
C SER A 19 -4.48 7.30 -6.64
N LEU A 20 -3.93 7.32 -7.86
CA LEU A 20 -3.85 8.52 -8.69
C LEU A 20 -5.21 8.95 -9.25
N PRO A 21 -5.37 10.27 -9.52
CA PRO A 21 -6.58 10.83 -10.09
C PRO A 21 -6.82 10.47 -11.57
N ILE A 22 -5.97 9.64 -12.17
CA ILE A 22 -5.97 9.32 -13.60
C ILE A 22 -6.82 8.06 -13.81
N SER A 23 -8.11 8.24 -14.08
CA SER A 23 -9.05 7.12 -14.26
C SER A 23 -9.04 6.60 -15.69
N VAL A 24 -8.06 5.77 -16.04
CA VAL A 24 -8.14 4.92 -17.25
C VAL A 24 -9.24 3.87 -17.09
N ILE A 25 -9.45 3.39 -15.85
CA ILE A 25 -10.41 2.35 -15.50
C ILE A 25 -11.49 2.93 -14.58
N ARG A 26 -12.75 2.55 -14.82
CA ARG A 26 -13.86 2.89 -13.93
C ARG A 26 -13.79 1.99 -12.69
N ARG A 27 -13.30 2.54 -11.57
CA ARG A 27 -13.10 1.79 -10.32
C ARG A 27 -14.40 1.39 -9.64
N PHE A 28 -15.28 2.37 -9.46
CA PHE A 28 -16.54 2.21 -8.75
C PHE A 28 -17.67 2.20 -9.78
N PRO A 29 -18.27 1.03 -10.09
CA PRO A 29 -19.26 0.92 -11.15
C PRO A 29 -20.50 1.79 -10.90
N SER A 30 -20.94 1.86 -9.63
CA SER A 30 -22.14 2.56 -9.19
C SER A 30 -21.93 4.05 -8.93
N MET A 31 -20.72 4.59 -9.11
CA MET A 31 -20.40 5.99 -8.84
C MET A 31 -19.84 6.73 -10.07
N PRO A 32 -19.93 8.07 -10.09
CA PRO A 32 -19.29 8.89 -11.12
C PRO A 32 -17.77 8.66 -11.19
N LYS A 33 -17.16 8.86 -12.37
CA LYS A 33 -15.69 8.73 -12.55
C LYS A 33 -14.86 9.68 -11.66
N THR A 34 -15.51 10.72 -11.13
CA THR A 34 -14.92 11.72 -10.23
C THR A 34 -15.01 11.34 -8.75
N TYR A 35 -15.77 10.29 -8.42
CA TYR A 35 -15.92 9.82 -7.04
C TYR A 35 -14.59 9.30 -6.49
N ARG A 36 -14.16 9.85 -5.35
CA ARG A 36 -12.89 9.54 -4.70
C ARG A 36 -13.06 9.51 -3.19
N PRO A 37 -13.31 8.34 -2.60
CA PRO A 37 -13.34 8.22 -1.16
C PRO A 37 -11.95 8.47 -0.56
N SER A 38 -11.92 9.04 0.65
CA SER A 38 -10.70 9.48 1.31
C SER A 38 -9.75 8.34 1.67
N TYR A 39 -10.28 7.13 1.89
CA TYR A 39 -9.49 5.95 2.25
C TYR A 39 -8.51 5.53 1.14
N ILE A 40 -8.76 5.89 -0.13
CA ILE A 40 -7.83 5.59 -1.25
C ILE A 40 -6.44 6.16 -0.98
N ARG A 41 -6.33 7.30 -0.29
CA ARG A 41 -5.04 7.88 0.07
C ARG A 41 -4.21 6.94 0.96
N LYS A 42 -4.85 6.03 1.71
CA LYS A 42 -4.14 5.03 2.50
C LYS A 42 -3.29 4.11 1.63
N ALA A 43 -3.71 3.76 0.42
CA ALA A 43 -2.89 2.98 -0.50
C ALA A 43 -1.60 3.73 -0.91
N THR A 44 -1.64 5.05 -1.10
CA THR A 44 -0.43 5.86 -1.34
C THR A 44 0.51 5.83 -0.12
N VAL A 45 -0.05 6.03 1.08
CA VAL A 45 0.71 5.99 2.32
C VAL A 45 1.33 4.60 2.52
N PHE A 46 0.58 3.53 2.25
CA PHE A 46 1.06 2.16 2.30
C PHE A 46 2.25 1.93 1.37
N VAL A 47 2.18 2.39 0.11
CA VAL A 47 3.32 2.29 -0.83
C VAL A 47 4.55 3.04 -0.30
N ALA A 48 4.37 4.24 0.25
CA ALA A 48 5.49 5.01 0.81
C ALA A 48 6.13 4.28 2.01
N LEU A 49 5.32 3.78 2.94
CA LEU A 49 5.77 3.08 4.13
C LEU A 49 6.46 1.75 3.79
N THR A 50 5.88 0.94 2.90
CA THR A 50 6.47 -0.34 2.48
C THR A 50 7.76 -0.16 1.68
N THR A 51 7.84 0.88 0.86
CA THR A 51 9.08 1.24 0.15
C THR A 51 10.17 1.66 1.12
N ALA A 52 9.84 2.50 2.11
CA ALA A 52 10.78 2.91 3.16
C ALA A 52 11.22 1.73 4.04
N ALA A 53 10.31 0.83 4.41
CA ALA A 53 10.65 -0.38 5.16
C ALA A 53 11.60 -1.27 4.34
N THR A 54 11.28 -1.55 3.07
CA THR A 54 12.14 -2.37 2.18
C THR A 54 13.52 -1.73 1.96
N ALA A 55 13.61 -0.40 1.99
CA ALA A 55 14.89 0.31 1.89
C ALA A 55 15.85 -0.03 3.05
N LEU A 56 15.34 -0.34 4.24
CA LEU A 56 16.17 -0.79 5.37
C LEU A 56 16.93 -2.07 4.99
N GLU A 57 16.22 -3.08 4.48
CA GLU A 57 16.80 -4.35 4.05
C GLU A 57 17.77 -4.19 2.85
N LEU A 58 17.47 -3.27 1.93
CA LEU A 58 18.27 -3.05 0.72
C LEU A 58 19.58 -2.32 0.97
N PHE A 59 19.53 -1.23 1.75
CA PHE A 59 20.72 -0.42 1.99
C PHE A 59 21.59 -1.03 3.08
N ASP A 60 20.96 -1.70 4.05
CA ASP A 60 21.57 -2.39 5.18
C ASP A 60 22.50 -1.49 6.02
N PHE A 61 22.74 -1.84 7.28
CA PHE A 61 23.72 -1.16 8.11
C PHE A 61 24.22 -2.08 9.24
N PRO A 62 25.47 -1.88 9.71
CA PRO A 62 26.03 -2.71 10.77
C PRO A 62 25.24 -2.55 12.09
N PRO A 63 25.04 -3.64 12.86
CA PRO A 63 24.20 -3.62 14.05
C PRO A 63 24.73 -2.65 15.11
N TRP A 64 23.88 -1.74 15.55
CA TRP A 64 24.14 -0.83 16.66
C TRP A 64 24.04 -1.59 17.98
N GLY A 65 25.13 -1.57 18.74
CA GLY A 65 25.20 -2.27 20.03
C GLY A 65 24.97 -3.77 19.94
N ARG A 66 25.09 -4.39 18.74
CA ARG A 66 24.76 -5.80 18.46
C ARG A 66 23.28 -6.16 18.69
N ILE A 67 22.38 -5.17 18.71
CA ILE A 67 20.96 -5.36 19.01
C ILE A 67 20.07 -4.80 17.89
N ILE A 68 20.33 -3.56 17.45
CA ILE A 68 19.50 -2.89 16.44
C ILE A 68 20.20 -2.96 15.09
N ASP A 69 19.59 -3.60 14.12
CA ASP A 69 20.06 -3.70 12.73
C ASP A 69 18.94 -3.36 11.75
N ALA A 70 19.28 -3.30 10.46
CA ALA A 70 18.31 -3.04 9.40
C ALA A 70 17.14 -4.04 9.43
N HIS A 71 17.43 -5.31 9.69
CA HIS A 71 16.45 -6.39 9.64
C HIS A 71 15.42 -6.34 10.79
N SER A 72 15.88 -6.07 12.02
CA SER A 72 15.00 -5.88 13.17
C SER A 72 14.15 -4.62 13.04
N LEU A 73 14.70 -3.53 12.47
CA LEU A 73 13.91 -2.34 12.13
C LEU A 73 12.90 -2.63 11.01
N TRP A 74 13.25 -3.46 10.03
CA TRP A 74 12.32 -3.91 8.99
C TRP A 74 11.13 -4.66 9.60
N HIS A 75 11.38 -5.60 10.52
CA HIS A 75 10.32 -6.29 11.26
C HIS A 75 9.45 -5.32 12.07
N LEU A 76 10.09 -4.39 12.79
CA LEU A 76 9.38 -3.38 13.58
C LEU A 76 8.49 -2.49 12.71
N ALA A 77 8.95 -2.10 11.52
CA ALA A 77 8.20 -1.25 10.61
C ALA A 77 7.05 -2.01 9.94
N THR A 78 7.26 -3.25 9.51
CA THR A 78 6.27 -4.01 8.74
C THR A 78 5.07 -4.48 9.57
N ALA A 79 5.24 -4.72 10.88
CA ALA A 79 4.14 -5.12 11.77
C ALA A 79 2.97 -4.10 11.82
N PRO A 80 3.18 -2.80 12.13
CA PRO A 80 2.11 -1.80 12.11
C PRO A 80 1.63 -1.48 10.69
N ILE A 81 2.50 -1.57 9.67
CA ILE A 81 2.11 -1.39 8.26
C ILE A 81 1.06 -2.44 7.86
N ALA A 82 1.19 -3.69 8.32
CA ALA A 82 0.22 -4.74 8.04
C ALA A 82 -1.16 -4.44 8.62
N LEU A 83 -1.23 -3.91 9.84
CA LEU A 83 -2.49 -3.48 10.47
C LEU A 83 -3.12 -2.32 9.71
N PHE A 84 -2.32 -1.31 9.35
CA PHE A 84 -2.78 -0.19 8.54
C PHE A 84 -3.33 -0.64 7.17
N TRP A 85 -2.69 -1.63 6.56
CA TRP A 85 -3.16 -2.22 5.31
C TRP A 85 -4.48 -2.95 5.47
N TYR A 86 -4.63 -3.72 6.54
CA TYR A 86 -5.89 -4.40 6.86
C TYR A 86 -7.04 -3.40 7.02
N ASP A 87 -6.83 -2.28 7.72
CA ASP A 87 -7.85 -1.25 7.87
C ASP A 87 -8.30 -0.66 6.53
N PHE A 88 -7.35 -0.43 5.61
CA PHE A 88 -7.67 -0.01 4.25
C PHE A 88 -8.53 -1.04 3.51
N LEU A 89 -8.18 -2.33 3.62
CA LEU A 89 -8.94 -3.41 2.96
C LEU A 89 -10.36 -3.52 3.50
N VAL A 90 -10.56 -3.34 4.82
CA VAL A 90 -11.89 -3.32 5.43
C VAL A 90 -12.71 -2.14 4.92
N GLU A 91 -12.13 -0.95 4.85
CA GLU A 91 -12.81 0.24 4.32
C GLU A 91 -13.17 0.09 2.84
N ASP A 92 -12.25 -0.42 2.01
CA ASP A 92 -12.50 -0.68 0.59
C ASP A 92 -13.58 -1.77 0.41
N ALA A 93 -13.59 -2.83 1.22
CA ALA A 93 -14.59 -3.89 1.15
C ALA A 93 -16.01 -3.45 1.61
N LEU A 94 -16.09 -2.52 2.56
CA LEU A 94 -17.36 -1.99 3.06
C LEU A 94 -17.90 -0.81 2.22
N GLU A 95 -17.12 -0.34 1.24
CA GLU A 95 -17.49 0.77 0.38
C GLU A 95 -18.77 0.45 -0.42
N GLY A 96 -19.82 1.26 -0.20
CA GLY A 96 -21.15 0.99 -0.74
C GLY A 96 -21.22 1.07 -2.27
N SER A 97 -20.28 1.77 -2.90
CA SER A 97 -20.23 1.91 -4.36
C SER A 97 -19.88 0.63 -5.13
N TRP A 98 -19.45 -0.43 -4.43
CA TRP A 98 -19.32 -1.77 -5.00
C TRP A 98 -20.65 -2.49 -5.19
N ARG A 99 -21.72 -2.05 -4.51
CA ARG A 99 -23.03 -2.67 -4.62
C ARG A 99 -23.72 -2.19 -5.90
N GLU A 100 -24.17 -3.13 -6.73
CA GLU A 100 -25.05 -2.82 -7.85
C GLU A 100 -26.34 -2.16 -7.32
N GLN A 101 -26.71 -1.01 -7.87
CA GLN A 101 -28.04 -0.46 -7.64
C GLN A 101 -29.04 -1.36 -8.35
N LYS A 102 -29.74 -2.23 -7.60
CA LYS A 102 -30.94 -2.90 -8.11
C LYS A 102 -31.95 -1.81 -8.46
N ALA A 103 -32.25 -1.69 -9.75
CA ALA A 103 -33.33 -0.87 -10.29
C ALA A 103 -34.70 -1.39 -9.82
#